data_AF-A0A7L2I142-F1
#
_entry.id   AF-A0A7L2I142-F1
#
_cell.length_a   1.000
_cell.length_b   1.000
_cell.length_c   1.000
_cell.angle_alpha   90.00
_cell.angle_beta   90.00
_cell.angle_gamma   90.00
#
_symmetry.space_group_name_H-M   'P 1'
#
loop_
_entity.id
_entity.type
_entity.pdbx_description
1 polymer ?
#
loop_
_entity_poly.entity_id
_entity_poly.type
_entity_poly.pdbx_seq_one_letter_code
_entity_poly.pdbx_strand_id
1 'polypeptide(L)' 'PKLVITEQPKQRGMRFRYECEGRSAGSILGESSTDASKTLPAIELLNCHTIPEVKVTAC' A
#
# COMPACT_ATOMS: atom_id res chain seq x y z
N PRO A 1 -6.36 3.30 -20.15
CA PRO A 1 -5.57 3.04 -18.92
C PRO A 1 -6.26 3.57 -17.65
N LYS A 2 -6.32 2.75 -16.60
CA LYS A 2 -6.90 3.10 -15.31
C LYS A 2 -6.12 2.42 -14.20
N LEU A 3 -5.91 3.13 -13.09
CA LEU A 3 -5.43 2.55 -11.84
C LEU A 3 -6.62 2.32 -10.92
N VAL A 4 -6.69 1.14 -10.30
CA VAL A 4 -7.70 0.77 -9.31
C VAL A 4 -7.00 0.33 -8.04
N ILE A 5 -7.45 0.84 -6.89
CA ILE A 5 -6.99 0.32 -5.59
C ILE A 5 -7.84 -0.91 -5.28
N THR A 6 -7.21 -2.07 -5.24
CA THR A 6 -7.89 -3.36 -5.01
C THR A 6 -7.91 -3.74 -3.53
N GLU A 7 -6.94 -3.24 -2.75
CA GLU A 7 -6.91 -3.34 -1.29
C GLU A 7 -6.50 -1.98 -0.73
N GLN A 8 -7.42 -1.32 -0.03
CA GLN A 8 -7.16 -0.03 0.62
C GLN A 8 -6.20 -0.21 1.80
N PRO A 9 -5.38 0.80 2.13
CA PRO A 9 -4.60 0.77 3.37
C PRO A 9 -5.51 0.87 4.59
N LYS A 10 -5.16 0.14 5.65
CA LYS A 10 -5.86 0.20 6.92
C LYS A 10 -5.79 1.62 7.49
N GLN A 11 -6.94 2.19 7.80
CA GLN A 11 -7.04 3.59 8.22
C GLN A 11 -6.32 3.89 9.55
N ARG A 12 -6.19 2.89 10.43
CA ARG A 12 -5.64 3.03 11.79
C ARG A 12 -4.82 1.80 12.18
N GLY A 13 -4.04 1.94 13.25
CA GLY A 13 -3.25 0.85 13.82
C GLY A 13 -1.75 0.93 13.51
N MET A 14 -1.35 1.86 12.65
CA MET A 14 0.04 2.24 12.43
C MET A 14 0.28 3.67 12.93
N ARG A 15 1.51 3.95 13.36
CA ARG A 15 1.98 5.31 13.68
C ARG A 15 3.18 5.64 12.82
N PHE A 16 3.28 6.88 12.38
CA PHE A 16 4.52 7.39 11.80
C PHE A 16 5.63 7.36 12.85
N ARG A 17 6.86 7.20 12.37
CA ARG A 17 8.06 7.15 13.20
C ARG A 17 9.01 8.27 12.80
N TYR A 18 9.73 8.79 13.78
CA TYR A 18 10.86 9.67 13.52
C TYR A 18 12.10 8.86 13.21
N GLU A 19 12.99 9.45 12.42
CA GLU A 19 14.30 8.87 12.10
C GLU A 19 15.11 8.54 13.37
N CYS A 20 15.04 9.41 14.39
CA CYS A 20 15.76 9.24 15.65
C CYS A 20 15.31 8.02 16.48
N GLU A 21 14.20 7.33 16.13
CA GLU A 21 13.79 6.08 16.79
C GLU A 21 14.71 4.90 16.43
N GLY A 22 15.56 5.02 15.40
CA GLY A 22 16.60 4.03 15.09
C GLY A 22 16.07 2.66 14.63
N ARG A 23 14.84 2.60 14.10
CA ARG A 23 14.23 1.37 13.56
C ARG A 23 13.31 1.64 12.38
N SER A 24 13.02 0.60 11.59
CA SER A 24 12.07 0.70 10.48
C SER A 24 10.64 1.01 10.95
N ALA A 25 9.86 1.65 10.09
CA ALA A 25 8.46 2.01 10.37
C ALA A 25 7.54 0.79 10.50
N GLY A 26 7.88 -0.32 9.85
CA GLY A 26 6.98 -1.46 9.61
C GLY A 26 6.13 -1.25 8.35
N SER A 27 5.22 -2.19 8.07
CA SER A 27 4.34 -2.15 6.90
C SER A 27 2.94 -1.71 7.27
N ILE A 28 2.33 -0.84 6.45
CA ILE A 28 0.90 -0.55 6.53
C ILE A 28 0.16 -1.80 6.05
N LEU A 29 -0.82 -2.26 6.84
CA LEU A 29 -1.66 -3.40 6.48
C LEU A 29 -2.80 -2.97 5.55
N GLY A 30 -3.41 -3.93 4.86
CA GLY A 30 -4.64 -3.72 4.11
C GLY A 30 -5.85 -3.54 5.03
N GLU A 31 -6.89 -2.89 4.54
CA GLU A 31 -8.16 -2.65 5.24
C GLU A 31 -8.85 -3.97 5.63
N SER A 32 -8.76 -4.99 4.79
CA SER A 32 -9.33 -6.32 5.07
C SER A 32 -8.45 -7.18 5.99
N SER A 33 -7.29 -6.67 6.42
CA SER A 33 -6.36 -7.41 7.27
C SER A 33 -6.95 -7.72 8.64
N THR A 34 -6.92 -8.99 8.99
CA THR A 34 -7.30 -9.54 10.30
C THR A 34 -6.07 -10.10 11.04
N ASP A 35 -6.26 -10.53 12.29
CA ASP A 35 -5.17 -11.16 13.06
C ASP A 35 -4.76 -12.52 12.49
N ALA A 36 -5.70 -13.27 11.91
CA ALA A 36 -5.46 -14.58 11.31
C ALA A 36 -4.93 -14.49 9.87
N SER A 37 -5.28 -13.43 9.13
CA SER A 37 -4.87 -13.25 7.73
C SER A 37 -4.49 -11.80 7.49
N LYS A 38 -3.19 -11.58 7.24
CA LYS A 38 -2.64 -10.26 6.98
C LYS A 38 -2.64 -9.96 5.48
N THR A 39 -3.24 -8.84 5.11
CA THR A 39 -3.21 -8.29 3.75
C THR A 39 -2.35 -7.02 3.71
N LEU A 40 -1.96 -6.61 2.51
CA LEU A 40 -1.18 -5.39 2.25
C LEU A 40 -1.91 -4.52 1.22
N PRO A 41 -1.72 -3.20 1.24
CA PRO A 41 -2.28 -2.31 0.23
C PRO A 41 -1.89 -2.78 -1.18
N ALA A 42 -2.85 -2.82 -2.08
CA ALA A 42 -2.65 -3.33 -3.43
C ALA A 42 -3.39 -2.47 -4.46
N ILE A 43 -2.79 -2.38 -5.64
CA ILE A 43 -3.36 -1.68 -6.80
C ILE A 43 -3.30 -2.59 -8.02
N GLU A 44 -4.15 -2.29 -9.00
CA GLU A 44 -4.16 -2.93 -10.30
C GLU A 44 -4.19 -1.88 -11.41
N LEU A 45 -3.41 -2.11 -12.46
CA LEU A 45 -3.39 -1.27 -13.66
C LEU A 45 -4.17 -1.97 -14.77
N LEU A 46 -5.27 -1.34 -15.19
CA LEU A 46 -6.14 -1.84 -16.25
C LEU A 46 -5.85 -1.11 -17.56
N ASN A 47 -5.88 -1.84 -18.67
CA ASN A 47 -5.72 -1.28 -20.02
C ASN A 47 -4.40 -0.49 -20.19
N CYS A 48 -3.29 -1.01 -19.68
CA CYS A 48 -1.96 -0.40 -19.74
C CYS A 48 -0.94 -1.17 -20.60
N HIS A 49 -1.37 -2.18 -21.35
CA HIS A 49 -0.47 -3.07 -22.11
C HIS A 49 0.41 -2.36 -23.15
N THR A 50 -0.04 -1.21 -23.67
CA THR A 50 0.71 -0.40 -24.64
C THR A 50 1.54 0.71 -23.99
N ILE A 51 1.49 0.84 -22.66
CA ILE A 51 2.22 1.88 -21.92
C ILE A 51 3.58 1.30 -21.52
N PRO A 52 4.71 1.89 -21.99
CA PRO A 52 6.03 1.34 -21.76
C PRO A 52 6.51 1.52 -20.31
N GLU A 53 6.04 2.55 -19.61
CA GLU A 53 6.44 2.86 -18.24
C GLU A 53 5.28 3.47 -17.43
N VAL A 54 5.12 3.02 -16.18
CA VAL A 54 4.14 3.55 -15.24
C VAL A 54 4.84 3.88 -13.93
N LYS A 55 4.70 5.12 -13.46
CA LYS A 55 5.20 5.57 -12.16
C LYS A 55 4.07 5.64 -11.14
N VAL A 56 4.20 4.88 -10.06
CA VAL A 56 3.28 4.89 -8.91
C VAL A 56 3.97 5.61 -7.75
N THR A 57 3.29 6.57 -7.14
CA THR A 57 3.81 7.32 -5.98
C THR A 57 2.85 7.15 -4.81
N ALA A 58 3.39 6.75 -3.66
CA ALA A 58 2.71 6.71 -2.38
C ALA A 58 3.58 7.46 -1.36
N CYS A 59 2.95 8.19 -0.44
CA CYS A 59 3.63 8.99 0.60
C CYS A 59 3.50 8.31 1.96
#